data_AF-A0A7V5CIG9-F1
#
_entry.id   AF-A0A7V5CIG9-F1
#
_cell.length_a   1.000
_cell.length_b   1.000
_cell.length_c   1.000
_cell.angle_alpha   90.00
_cell.angle_beta   90.00
_cell.angle_gamma   90.00
#
_symmetry.space_group_name_H-M   'P 1'
#
loop_
_entity.id
_entity.type
_entity.pdbx_description
1 polymer ?
#
loop_
_entity_poly.entity_id
_entity_poly.type
_entity_poly.pdbx_seq_one_letter_code
_entity_poly.pdbx_strand_id
1 'polypeptide(L)'
;MDETKVTTILPDQSVLDNFLNLIEYKAASSREELEGAYSLVYREYLRRGYVKESSTGLKFSIYNALPDTTTFVAVVDNKVISTATLITDSPLGLPMDEIYHRELETFRRNKKKLCEISMLASDTELFVNGISLMLNSKKMFLIFYLFKTVFDYAIRVLKLDYICITINPKHALTYDFLLFKDLGGLKRYNNANGAPAIGKYLDLNSVENECREKKKEGLYRMFFLKKTPPEKYNCKIKLSEEDLRYFFIEKSDIFKNASPAQMEYIKSCYPSYNLI
;
A
#
# COMPACT_ATOMS: atom_id res chain seq x y z
N MET A 1 -8.85 39.54 -30.43
CA MET A 1 -9.50 38.25 -30.14
C MET A 1 -8.77 37.22 -30.97
N ASP A 2 -7.91 36.43 -30.35
CA ASP A 2 -7.34 35.24 -31.00
C ASP A 2 -7.33 34.13 -29.94
N GLU A 3 -8.34 33.25 -30.03
CA GLU A 3 -8.50 32.09 -29.14
C GLU A 3 -7.66 30.95 -29.70
N THR A 4 -6.47 30.74 -29.13
CA THR A 4 -5.65 29.57 -29.39
C THR A 4 -6.35 28.34 -28.79
N LYS A 5 -7.06 27.59 -29.62
CA LYS A 5 -7.59 26.26 -29.28
C LYS A 5 -6.42 25.33 -29.00
N VAL A 6 -6.16 25.08 -27.72
CA VAL A 6 -5.33 23.95 -27.28
C VAL A 6 -6.13 22.68 -27.53
N THR A 7 -5.91 22.06 -28.68
CA THR A 7 -6.47 20.76 -29.03
C THR A 7 -5.77 19.70 -28.19
N THR A 8 -6.37 19.27 -27.08
CA THR A 8 -5.92 18.09 -26.32
C THR A 8 -6.09 16.85 -27.18
N ILE A 9 -5.01 16.40 -27.80
CA ILE A 9 -4.92 15.12 -28.50
C ILE A 9 -4.89 14.04 -27.41
N LEU A 10 -5.98 13.26 -27.30
CA LEU A 10 -5.99 12.04 -26.50
C LEU A 10 -4.97 11.05 -27.11
N PRO A 11 -4.12 10.40 -26.32
CA PRO A 11 -3.17 9.42 -26.82
C PRO A 11 -3.93 8.25 -27.40
N ASP A 12 -3.41 7.74 -28.51
CA ASP A 12 -3.86 6.51 -29.13
C ASP A 12 -3.91 5.36 -28.10
N GLN A 13 -4.98 4.57 -28.15
CA GLN A 13 -5.21 3.44 -27.26
C GLN A 13 -4.06 2.41 -27.36
N SER A 14 -3.42 2.30 -28.54
CA SER A 14 -2.24 1.46 -28.77
C SER A 14 -1.01 1.87 -27.94
N VAL A 15 -0.76 3.18 -27.79
CA VAL A 15 0.38 3.73 -27.02
C VAL A 15 0.23 3.43 -25.54
N LEU A 16 -1.01 3.49 -25.05
CA LEU A 16 -1.28 3.20 -23.65
C LEU A 16 -1.24 1.70 -23.33
N ASP A 17 -1.78 0.84 -24.20
CA ASP A 17 -1.69 -0.61 -24.01
C ASP A 17 -0.22 -1.05 -23.98
N ASN A 18 0.61 -0.45 -24.84
CA ASN A 18 2.06 -0.61 -24.77
C ASN A 18 2.64 -0.11 -23.44
N PHE A 19 2.23 1.06 -22.95
CA PHE A 19 2.68 1.57 -21.65
C PHE A 19 2.31 0.65 -20.48
N LEU A 20 1.07 0.15 -20.41
CA LEU A 20 0.63 -0.75 -19.35
C LEU A 20 1.44 -2.06 -19.34
N ASN A 21 1.89 -2.52 -20.51
CA ASN A 21 2.78 -3.68 -20.64
C ASN A 21 4.22 -3.41 -20.18
N LEU A 22 4.66 -2.15 -20.10
CA LEU A 22 5.97 -1.76 -19.55
C LEU A 22 5.97 -1.70 -18.02
N ILE A 23 4.80 -1.68 -17.38
CA ILE A 23 4.71 -1.55 -15.93
C ILE A 23 5.08 -2.87 -15.27
N GLU A 24 6.16 -2.85 -14.50
CA GLU A 24 6.50 -3.94 -13.62
C GLU A 24 5.81 -3.79 -12.27
N TYR A 25 5.01 -4.79 -11.87
CA TYR A 25 4.44 -4.89 -10.53
C TYR A 25 5.22 -5.93 -9.71
N LYS A 26 5.82 -5.52 -8.60
CA LYS A 26 6.63 -6.39 -7.74
C LYS A 26 6.72 -5.90 -6.29
N ALA A 27 7.25 -6.72 -5.40
CA ALA A 27 7.78 -6.26 -4.12
C ALA A 27 9.03 -5.39 -4.38
N ALA A 28 9.17 -4.30 -3.64
CA ALA A 28 10.36 -3.47 -3.69
C ALA A 28 11.59 -4.31 -3.33
N SER A 29 12.65 -4.12 -4.11
CA SER A 29 13.84 -4.96 -4.15
C SER A 29 15.13 -4.21 -3.84
N SER A 30 15.06 -2.88 -3.71
CA SER A 30 16.20 -2.03 -3.36
C SER A 30 15.81 -0.88 -2.43
N ARG A 31 16.81 -0.25 -1.81
CA ARG A 31 16.64 0.95 -0.98
C ARG A 31 16.02 2.08 -1.79
N GLU A 32 16.44 2.25 -3.04
CA GLU A 32 15.98 3.29 -3.96
C GLU A 32 14.49 3.11 -4.29
N GLU A 33 14.03 1.88 -4.50
CA GLU A 33 12.60 1.59 -4.73
C GLU A 33 11.77 1.88 -3.47
N LEU A 34 12.29 1.59 -2.27
CA LEU A 34 11.62 1.95 -1.01
C LEU A 34 11.55 3.47 -0.81
N GLU A 35 12.65 4.19 -1.03
CA GLU A 35 12.69 5.65 -0.90
C GLU A 35 11.76 6.31 -1.94
N GLY A 36 11.76 5.82 -3.18
CA GLY A 36 10.83 6.25 -4.22
C GLY A 36 9.36 6.02 -3.85
N ALA A 37 9.04 4.87 -3.24
CA ALA A 37 7.71 4.59 -2.71
C ALA A 37 7.32 5.57 -1.58
N TYR A 38 8.18 5.76 -0.58
CA TYR A 38 7.89 6.63 0.56
C TYR A 38 7.80 8.10 0.17
N SER A 39 8.59 8.54 -0.81
CA SER A 39 8.49 9.88 -1.39
C SER A 39 7.20 10.06 -2.19
N LEU A 40 6.80 9.05 -2.97
CA LEU A 40 5.53 9.07 -3.69
C LEU A 40 4.34 9.18 -2.74
N VAL A 41 4.33 8.40 -1.65
CA VAL A 41 3.30 8.47 -0.61
C VAL A 41 3.25 9.87 -0.01
N TYR A 42 4.41 10.42 0.39
CA TYR A 42 4.49 11.77 0.95
C TYR A 42 3.86 12.80 0.02
N ARG A 43 4.30 12.84 -1.24
CA ARG A 43 3.81 13.82 -2.23
C ARG A 43 2.31 13.73 -2.45
N GLU A 44 1.79 12.51 -2.67
CA GLU A 44 0.36 12.29 -2.91
C GLU A 44 -0.49 12.56 -1.67
N TYR A 45 0.03 12.26 -0.47
CA TYR A 45 -0.69 12.50 0.78
C TYR A 45 -0.66 13.98 1.15
N LEU A 46 0.43 14.70 0.88
CA LEU A 46 0.56 16.13 1.10
C LEU A 46 -0.42 16.90 0.22
N ARG A 47 -0.52 16.54 -1.08
CA ARG A 47 -1.53 17.09 -2.02
C ARG A 47 -2.97 16.93 -1.52
N ARG A 48 -3.24 15.89 -0.73
CA ARG A 48 -4.56 15.59 -0.16
C ARG A 48 -4.76 16.13 1.26
N GLY A 49 -3.74 16.76 1.84
CA GLY A 49 -3.76 17.26 3.22
C GLY A 49 -3.69 16.17 4.30
N TYR A 50 -3.33 14.94 3.95
CA TYR A 50 -3.24 13.82 4.90
C TYR A 50 -1.97 13.82 5.74
N VAL A 51 -0.92 14.50 5.28
CA VAL A 51 0.33 14.70 6.03
C VAL A 51 0.69 16.17 6.03
N LYS A 52 1.50 16.58 7.01
CA LYS A 52 2.11 17.91 7.06
C LYS A 52 3.44 17.89 6.31
N GLU A 53 3.96 19.09 6.00
CA GLU A 53 5.29 19.22 5.42
C GLU A 53 6.35 18.57 6.31
N SER A 54 7.25 17.84 5.68
CA SER A 54 8.40 17.18 6.30
C SER A 54 9.66 17.59 5.56
N SER A 55 10.73 17.87 6.30
CA SER A 55 12.04 18.23 5.74
C SER A 55 12.65 17.10 4.89
N THR A 56 12.25 15.85 5.14
CA THR A 56 12.81 14.69 4.45
C THR A 56 12.07 14.34 3.17
N GLY A 57 10.84 14.83 2.99
CA GLY A 57 10.01 14.51 1.83
C GLY A 57 9.57 13.04 1.74
N LEU A 58 9.61 12.30 2.86
CA LEU A 58 9.25 10.88 2.93
C LEU A 58 8.08 10.65 3.90
N LYS A 59 7.22 9.68 3.58
CA LYS A 59 6.14 9.22 4.46
C LYS A 59 6.20 7.71 4.63
N PHE A 60 6.56 7.30 5.84
CA PHE A 60 6.55 5.93 6.32
C PHE A 60 6.33 5.95 7.84
N SER A 61 6.53 4.82 8.52
CA SER A 61 6.28 4.65 9.95
C SER A 61 7.20 3.57 10.54
N ILE A 62 7.18 3.38 11.86
CA ILE A 62 7.94 2.30 12.52
C ILE A 62 7.57 0.91 11.98
N TYR A 63 6.33 0.71 11.52
CA TYR A 63 5.90 -0.57 10.93
C TYR A 63 6.70 -0.94 9.67
N ASN A 64 7.29 0.04 8.99
CA ASN A 64 8.16 -0.20 7.84
C ASN A 64 9.51 -0.83 8.22
N ALA A 65 9.89 -0.81 9.50
CA ALA A 65 11.07 -1.49 10.01
C ALA A 65 10.81 -2.97 10.32
N LEU A 66 9.56 -3.45 10.26
CA LEU A 66 9.28 -4.86 10.52
C LEU A 66 9.77 -5.74 9.37
N PRO A 67 10.46 -6.86 9.63
CA PRO A 67 10.97 -7.77 8.58
C PRO A 67 9.89 -8.28 7.62
N ASP A 68 8.68 -8.51 8.14
CA ASP A 68 7.56 -9.05 7.37
C ASP A 68 6.77 -7.97 6.63
N THR A 69 6.97 -6.69 6.93
CA THR A 69 6.39 -5.59 6.14
C THR A 69 6.95 -5.62 4.73
N THR A 70 6.05 -5.53 3.73
CA THR A 70 6.41 -5.61 2.32
C THR A 70 5.79 -4.43 1.58
N THR A 71 6.62 -3.56 1.04
CA THR A 71 6.21 -2.51 0.11
C THR A 71 6.19 -3.07 -1.30
N PHE A 72 5.06 -2.94 -1.98
CA PHE A 72 4.88 -3.27 -3.38
C PHE A 72 4.93 -2.00 -4.21
N VAL A 73 5.49 -2.12 -5.41
CA VAL A 73 5.67 -1.02 -6.34
C VAL A 73 5.20 -1.41 -7.73
N ALA A 74 4.66 -0.43 -8.45
CA ALA A 74 4.58 -0.43 -9.90
C ALA A 74 5.71 0.46 -10.42
N VAL A 75 6.54 -0.06 -11.31
CA VAL A 75 7.76 0.60 -11.79
C VAL A 75 7.74 0.71 -13.32
N VAL A 76 8.15 1.86 -13.84
CA VAL A 76 8.41 2.10 -15.27
C VAL A 76 9.72 2.88 -15.37
N ASP A 77 10.65 2.45 -16.21
CA ASP A 77 11.96 3.10 -16.40
C ASP A 77 12.67 3.42 -15.07
N ASN A 78 12.69 2.44 -14.15
CA ASN A 78 13.24 2.55 -12.79
C ASN A 78 12.57 3.61 -11.88
N LYS A 79 11.45 4.20 -12.31
CA LYS A 79 10.66 5.14 -11.50
C LYS A 79 9.46 4.42 -10.86
N VAL A 80 9.32 4.55 -9.55
CA VAL A 80 8.11 4.10 -8.83
C VAL A 80 6.93 5.01 -9.17
N ILE A 81 5.90 4.41 -9.76
CA ILE A 81 4.70 5.10 -10.25
C ILE A 81 3.45 4.82 -9.41
N SER A 82 3.43 3.72 -8.68
CA SER A 82 2.40 3.39 -7.70
C SER A 82 3.01 2.54 -6.60
N THR A 83 2.46 2.60 -5.40
CA THR A 83 2.91 1.81 -4.27
C THR A 83 1.77 1.47 -3.31
N ALA A 84 1.94 0.37 -2.59
CA ALA A 84 1.10 -0.05 -1.47
C ALA A 84 1.98 -0.89 -0.53
N THR A 85 1.81 -0.76 0.78
CA THR A 85 2.59 -1.51 1.76
C THR A 85 1.69 -2.44 2.55
N LEU A 86 2.03 -3.72 2.58
CA LEU A 86 1.40 -4.72 3.43
C LEU A 86 2.19 -4.81 4.74
N ILE A 87 1.50 -4.61 5.86
CA ILE A 87 2.05 -4.69 7.22
C ILE A 87 1.35 -5.85 7.92
N THR A 88 2.09 -6.90 8.29
CA THR A 88 1.54 -8.03 9.06
C THR A 88 1.37 -7.66 10.52
N ASP A 89 0.33 -8.18 11.16
CA ASP A 89 0.09 -7.98 12.59
C ASP A 89 1.24 -8.58 13.42
N SER A 90 1.63 -7.88 14.47
CA SER A 90 2.79 -8.19 15.30
C SER A 90 2.56 -7.65 16.73
N PRO A 91 3.49 -7.85 17.69
CA PRO A 91 3.48 -7.12 18.94
C PRO A 91 3.46 -5.58 18.82
N LEU A 92 3.85 -4.98 17.68
CA LEU A 92 3.63 -3.53 17.43
C LEU A 92 2.18 -3.19 17.07
N GLY A 93 1.36 -4.20 16.80
CA GLY A 93 0.04 -4.08 16.20
C GLY A 93 0.10 -3.75 14.70
N LEU A 94 -0.97 -3.12 14.24
CA LEU A 94 -1.19 -2.56 12.92
C LEU A 94 -1.37 -1.03 13.05
N PRO A 95 -1.06 -0.22 12.02
CA PRO A 95 -1.33 1.22 12.05
C PRO A 95 -2.75 1.58 12.47
N MET A 96 -3.74 0.82 12.01
CA MET A 96 -5.15 1.05 12.31
C MET A 96 -5.54 0.75 13.76
N ASP A 97 -4.68 0.15 14.60
CA ASP A 97 -4.93 0.00 16.04
C ASP A 97 -5.21 1.36 16.71
N GLU A 98 -4.64 2.46 16.20
CA GLU A 98 -4.88 3.81 16.73
C GLU A 98 -6.38 4.09 16.92
N ILE A 99 -7.20 3.61 15.98
CA ILE A 99 -8.64 3.88 15.97
C ILE A 99 -9.51 2.62 15.97
N TYR A 100 -9.02 1.45 15.57
CA TYR A 100 -9.78 0.20 15.44
C TYR A 100 -9.21 -0.97 16.28
N HIS A 101 -8.42 -0.69 17.32
CA HIS A 101 -7.84 -1.73 18.18
C HIS A 101 -8.88 -2.74 18.70
N ARG A 102 -10.02 -2.26 19.21
CA ARG A 102 -11.07 -3.13 19.80
C ARG A 102 -11.70 -4.05 18.75
N GLU A 103 -11.89 -3.55 17.54
CA GLU A 103 -12.43 -4.34 16.43
C GLU A 103 -11.42 -5.43 16.01
N LEU A 104 -10.13 -5.10 15.94
CA LEU A 104 -9.06 -6.05 15.63
C LEU A 104 -8.87 -7.13 16.70
N GLU A 105 -9.08 -6.80 17.98
CA GLU A 105 -8.99 -7.74 19.10
C GLU A 105 -9.88 -8.97 18.92
N THR A 106 -11.03 -8.82 18.26
CA THR A 106 -11.92 -9.95 17.96
C THR A 106 -11.21 -10.99 17.09
N PHE A 107 -10.46 -10.56 16.09
CA PHE A 107 -9.71 -11.46 15.22
C PHE A 107 -8.50 -12.07 15.94
N ARG A 108 -7.75 -11.25 16.70
CA ARG A 108 -6.57 -11.68 17.46
C ARG A 108 -6.90 -12.75 18.50
N ARG A 109 -8.00 -12.59 19.25
CA ARG A 109 -8.48 -13.58 20.22
C ARG A 109 -8.85 -14.91 19.57
N ASN A 110 -9.29 -14.87 18.32
CA ASN A 110 -9.54 -16.06 17.49
C ASN A 110 -8.29 -16.57 16.76
N LYS A 111 -7.10 -16.06 17.13
CA LYS A 111 -5.78 -16.44 16.59
C LYS A 111 -5.70 -16.31 15.06
N LYS A 112 -6.41 -15.33 14.50
CA LYS A 112 -6.41 -15.05 13.07
C LYS A 112 -5.18 -14.25 12.66
N LYS A 113 -4.64 -14.54 11.49
CA LYS A 113 -3.50 -13.82 10.89
C LYS A 113 -3.98 -12.64 10.08
N LEU A 114 -3.59 -11.43 10.51
CA LEU A 114 -4.05 -10.18 9.92
C LEU A 114 -2.90 -9.46 9.22
N CYS A 115 -3.23 -8.68 8.21
CA CYS A 115 -2.39 -7.58 7.78
C CYS A 115 -3.23 -6.31 7.59
N GLU A 116 -2.56 -5.17 7.56
CA GLU A 116 -3.10 -3.93 7.01
C GLU A 116 -2.42 -3.64 5.67
N ILE A 117 -3.19 -3.28 4.65
CA ILE A 117 -2.64 -2.60 3.47
C ILE A 117 -2.74 -1.10 3.71
N SER A 118 -1.58 -0.46 3.76
CA SER A 118 -1.41 0.98 3.98
C SER A 118 -0.61 1.61 2.85
N MET A 119 -0.34 2.91 2.96
CA MET A 119 0.56 3.64 2.05
C MET A 119 0.21 3.47 0.55
N LEU A 120 -1.08 3.37 0.21
CA LEU A 120 -1.52 3.29 -1.17
C LEU A 120 -1.42 4.68 -1.84
N ALA A 121 -0.52 4.82 -2.80
CA ALA A 121 -0.34 6.04 -3.57
C ALA A 121 -0.02 5.73 -5.03
N SER A 122 -0.46 6.60 -5.95
CA SER A 122 -0.13 6.51 -7.37
C SER A 122 0.09 7.92 -7.88
N ASP A 123 1.17 8.12 -8.62
CA ASP A 123 1.60 9.43 -9.11
C ASP A 123 0.50 10.03 -10.00
N THR A 124 -0.10 11.14 -9.56
CA THR A 124 -1.18 11.82 -10.29
C THR A 124 -0.69 12.53 -11.55
N GLU A 125 0.61 12.74 -11.68
CA GLU A 125 1.22 13.54 -12.75
C GLU A 125 2.00 12.69 -13.75
N LEU A 126 1.84 11.36 -13.72
CA LEU A 126 2.31 10.52 -14.81
C LEU A 126 1.57 10.90 -16.09
N PHE A 127 2.22 11.73 -16.91
CA PHE A 127 2.65 11.58 -18.30
C PHE A 127 3.33 12.91 -18.71
N VAL A 128 4.52 12.85 -19.31
CA VAL A 128 5.33 14.01 -19.72
C VAL A 128 4.74 14.65 -20.98
N ASN A 129 4.86 15.98 -21.11
CA ASN A 129 4.25 16.91 -22.09
C ASN A 129 2.90 17.53 -21.66
N GLY A 130 2.66 17.70 -20.35
CA GLY A 130 1.60 18.60 -19.87
C GLY A 130 0.17 18.09 -20.05
N ILE A 131 -0.03 16.80 -20.37
CA ILE A 131 -1.35 16.20 -20.46
C ILE A 131 -1.47 15.07 -19.43
N SER A 132 -2.34 15.26 -18.42
CA SER A 132 -2.77 14.19 -17.53
C SER A 132 -3.67 13.24 -18.33
N LEU A 133 -3.10 12.13 -18.81
CA LEU A 133 -3.76 11.24 -19.78
C LEU A 133 -4.37 9.98 -19.17
N MET A 134 -4.22 9.78 -17.87
CA MET A 134 -4.85 8.63 -17.23
C MET A 134 -6.31 8.96 -16.89
N LEU A 135 -7.23 8.54 -17.77
CA LEU A 135 -8.65 8.46 -17.42
C LEU A 135 -8.81 7.74 -16.07
N ASN A 136 -9.79 8.14 -15.26
CA ASN A 136 -10.04 7.56 -13.94
C ASN A 136 -10.11 6.02 -13.95
N SER A 137 -10.64 5.43 -15.03
CA SER A 137 -10.69 3.97 -15.23
C SER A 137 -9.30 3.33 -15.35
N LYS A 138 -8.36 3.97 -16.04
CA LYS A 138 -6.97 3.49 -16.23
C LYS A 138 -6.17 3.57 -14.94
N LYS A 139 -6.40 4.62 -14.14
CA LYS A 139 -5.91 4.71 -12.76
C LYS A 139 -6.41 3.58 -11.88
N MET A 140 -7.67 3.21 -12.06
CA MET A 140 -8.22 2.08 -11.35
C MET A 140 -7.54 0.76 -11.75
N PHE A 141 -7.23 0.55 -13.04
CA PHE A 141 -6.50 -0.65 -13.48
C PHE A 141 -5.10 -0.74 -12.85
N LEU A 142 -4.30 0.33 -12.87
CA LEU A 142 -2.99 0.38 -12.21
C LEU A 142 -3.08 -0.07 -10.74
N ILE A 143 -4.04 0.49 -10.00
CA ILE A 143 -4.25 0.17 -8.59
C ILE A 143 -4.71 -1.28 -8.42
N PHE A 144 -5.61 -1.78 -9.27
CA PHE A 144 -6.07 -3.16 -9.18
C PHE A 144 -4.96 -4.18 -9.48
N TYR A 145 -4.10 -3.94 -10.47
CA TYR A 145 -2.96 -4.82 -10.75
C TYR A 145 -1.94 -4.81 -9.61
N LEU A 146 -1.69 -3.65 -9.01
CA LEU A 146 -0.86 -3.56 -7.81
C LEU A 146 -1.50 -4.33 -6.64
N PHE A 147 -2.78 -4.08 -6.36
CA PHE A 147 -3.53 -4.77 -5.30
C PHE A 147 -3.59 -6.29 -5.55
N LYS A 148 -3.67 -6.73 -6.80
CA LYS A 148 -3.60 -8.14 -7.18
C LYS A 148 -2.26 -8.78 -6.77
N THR A 149 -1.15 -8.08 -6.93
CA THR A 149 0.17 -8.54 -6.47
C THR A 149 0.21 -8.63 -4.94
N VAL A 150 -0.32 -7.62 -4.24
CA VAL A 150 -0.42 -7.63 -2.77
C VAL A 150 -1.30 -8.79 -2.28
N PHE A 151 -2.46 -8.99 -2.90
CA PHE A 151 -3.43 -10.04 -2.56
C PHE A 151 -2.82 -11.43 -2.70
N ASP A 152 -2.14 -11.70 -3.82
CA ASP A 152 -1.51 -13.01 -4.03
C ASP A 152 -0.39 -13.27 -3.03
N TYR A 153 0.38 -12.24 -2.66
CA TYR A 153 1.37 -12.38 -1.61
C TYR A 153 0.73 -12.69 -0.25
N ALA A 154 -0.32 -11.96 0.12
CA ALA A 154 -1.06 -12.16 1.36
C ALA A 154 -1.61 -13.61 1.48
N ILE A 155 -2.28 -14.12 0.44
CA ILE A 155 -2.94 -15.42 0.49
C ILE A 155 -1.98 -16.59 0.23
N ARG A 156 -1.00 -16.45 -0.69
CA ARG A 156 -0.17 -17.59 -1.13
C ARG A 156 1.17 -17.68 -0.40
N VAL A 157 1.76 -16.55 -0.04
CA VAL A 157 3.08 -16.52 0.62
C VAL A 157 2.91 -16.46 2.12
N LEU A 158 2.17 -15.46 2.62
CA LEU A 158 1.98 -15.26 4.05
C LEU A 158 0.87 -16.13 4.66
N LYS A 159 -0.05 -16.63 3.81
CA LYS A 159 -1.22 -17.43 4.22
C LYS A 159 -2.01 -16.75 5.33
N LEU A 160 -2.34 -15.48 5.09
CA LEU A 160 -3.12 -14.64 6.01
C LEU A 160 -4.60 -15.02 5.97
N ASP A 161 -5.31 -14.75 7.05
CA ASP A 161 -6.76 -14.93 7.15
C ASP A 161 -7.52 -13.68 6.69
N TYR A 162 -7.00 -12.49 7.03
CA TYR A 162 -7.68 -11.23 6.75
C TYR A 162 -6.74 -10.13 6.24
N ILE A 163 -7.22 -9.38 5.25
CA ILE A 163 -6.63 -8.10 4.85
C ILE A 163 -7.50 -6.99 5.42
N CYS A 164 -6.93 -6.12 6.23
CA CYS A 164 -7.57 -4.93 6.77
C CYS A 164 -7.10 -3.68 6.03
N ILE A 165 -7.96 -2.66 5.98
CA ILE A 165 -7.64 -1.35 5.40
C ILE A 165 -8.33 -0.24 6.20
N THR A 166 -7.70 0.92 6.22
CA THR A 166 -8.30 2.17 6.72
C THR A 166 -8.42 3.14 5.56
N ILE A 167 -9.64 3.52 5.19
CA ILE A 167 -9.90 4.28 3.96
C ILE A 167 -10.72 5.54 4.24
N ASN A 168 -10.53 6.56 3.39
CA ASN A 168 -11.47 7.67 3.35
C ASN A 168 -12.86 7.16 2.90
N PRO A 169 -13.97 7.56 3.56
CA PRO A 169 -15.31 7.09 3.23
C PRO A 169 -15.71 7.22 1.76
N LYS A 170 -15.17 8.20 1.03
CA LYS A 170 -15.43 8.37 -0.42
C LYS A 170 -15.02 7.17 -1.28
N HIS A 171 -14.16 6.28 -0.75
CA HIS A 171 -13.71 5.07 -1.43
C HIS A 171 -14.47 3.80 -1.01
N ALA A 172 -15.46 3.91 -0.10
CA ALA A 172 -16.18 2.75 0.44
C ALA A 172 -16.70 1.81 -0.65
N LEU A 173 -17.41 2.36 -1.65
CA LEU A 173 -17.99 1.58 -2.75
C LEU A 173 -16.97 0.79 -3.57
N THR A 174 -15.75 1.31 -3.73
CA THR A 174 -14.67 0.59 -4.43
C THR A 174 -14.29 -0.67 -3.66
N TYR A 175 -14.22 -0.59 -2.34
CA TYR A 175 -13.84 -1.73 -1.51
C TYR A 175 -15.02 -2.67 -1.26
N ASP A 176 -16.26 -2.18 -1.23
CA ASP A 176 -17.47 -3.03 -1.24
C ASP A 176 -17.56 -3.82 -2.55
N PHE A 177 -17.19 -3.18 -3.67
CA PHE A 177 -17.05 -3.88 -4.94
C PHE A 177 -15.98 -4.99 -4.87
N LEU A 178 -14.89 -4.77 -4.13
CA LEU A 178 -13.87 -5.79 -3.85
C LEU A 178 -14.25 -6.79 -2.73
N LEU A 179 -15.51 -6.77 -2.25
CA LEU A 179 -16.03 -7.65 -1.20
C LEU A 179 -15.42 -7.44 0.20
N PHE A 180 -14.80 -6.29 0.43
CA PHE A 180 -14.46 -5.89 1.79
C PHE A 180 -15.73 -5.62 2.59
N LYS A 181 -15.71 -6.00 3.86
CA LYS A 181 -16.77 -5.83 4.86
C LYS A 181 -16.38 -4.74 5.84
N ASP A 182 -17.36 -4.07 6.43
CA ASP A 182 -17.10 -3.00 7.40
C ASP A 182 -16.40 -3.52 8.65
N LEU A 183 -15.38 -2.77 9.09
CA LEU A 183 -14.69 -2.97 10.37
C LEU A 183 -14.90 -1.72 11.24
N GLY A 184 -15.91 -1.78 12.10
CA GLY A 184 -16.30 -0.63 12.93
C GLY A 184 -16.96 0.49 12.13
N GLY A 185 -17.20 1.63 12.80
CA GLY A 185 -17.84 2.80 12.22
C GLY A 185 -16.86 3.94 11.90
N LEU A 186 -17.37 5.03 11.33
CA LEU A 186 -16.60 6.24 11.00
C LEU A 186 -15.85 6.82 12.21
N LYS A 187 -14.54 7.05 12.07
CA LYS A 187 -13.67 7.68 13.06
C LYS A 187 -12.80 8.77 12.43
N ARG A 188 -12.16 9.61 13.25
CA ARG A 188 -11.10 10.54 12.80
C ARG A 188 -9.75 9.88 13.02
N TYR A 189 -8.86 9.99 12.03
CA TYR A 189 -7.57 9.30 12.06
C TYR A 189 -6.41 10.29 12.10
N ASN A 190 -5.62 10.31 13.19
CA ASN A 190 -4.58 11.33 13.34
C ASN A 190 -3.39 11.10 12.41
N ASN A 191 -3.08 9.84 12.09
CA ASN A 191 -2.09 9.49 11.06
C ASN A 191 -2.43 10.04 9.65
N ALA A 192 -3.66 10.54 9.45
CA ALA A 192 -4.11 11.22 8.24
C ALA A 192 -4.59 12.66 8.53
N ASN A 193 -3.95 13.38 9.46
CA ASN A 193 -4.29 14.75 9.87
C ASN A 193 -5.76 14.93 10.32
N GLY A 194 -6.32 13.92 10.99
CA GLY A 194 -7.69 13.96 11.51
C GLY A 194 -8.77 13.78 10.44
N ALA A 195 -8.40 13.32 9.25
CA ALA A 195 -9.32 12.98 8.18
C ALA A 195 -10.32 11.89 8.61
N PRO A 196 -11.55 11.89 8.05
CA PRO A 196 -12.51 10.82 8.27
C PRO A 196 -11.99 9.50 7.69
N ALA A 197 -12.14 8.44 8.46
CA ALA A 197 -11.70 7.10 8.10
C ALA A 197 -12.74 6.05 8.50
N ILE A 198 -12.96 5.06 7.63
CA ILE A 198 -13.68 3.83 7.94
C ILE A 198 -12.71 2.65 7.84
N GLY A 199 -12.84 1.70 8.76
CA GLY A 199 -12.14 0.43 8.70
C GLY A 199 -12.91 -0.55 7.82
N LYS A 200 -12.19 -1.36 7.05
CA LYS A 200 -12.78 -2.51 6.35
C LYS A 200 -11.84 -3.71 6.40
N TYR A 201 -12.39 -4.91 6.23
CA TYR A 201 -11.63 -6.15 6.17
C TYR A 201 -12.11 -7.08 5.04
N LEU A 202 -11.21 -7.89 4.50
CA LEU A 202 -11.50 -8.94 3.53
C LEU A 202 -11.14 -10.30 4.13
N ASP A 203 -12.08 -11.24 4.15
CA ASP A 203 -11.86 -12.61 4.59
C ASP A 203 -11.25 -13.44 3.45
N LEU A 204 -9.96 -13.76 3.56
CA LEU A 204 -9.23 -14.49 2.54
C LEU A 204 -9.66 -15.96 2.41
N ASN A 205 -10.30 -16.52 3.45
CA ASN A 205 -10.76 -17.90 3.45
C ASN A 205 -12.11 -18.06 2.70
N SER A 206 -12.95 -17.02 2.69
CA SER A 206 -14.28 -17.07 2.07
C SER A 206 -14.40 -16.29 0.76
N VAL A 207 -13.50 -15.36 0.46
CA VAL A 207 -13.63 -14.42 -0.67
C VAL A 207 -13.74 -15.11 -2.03
N GLU A 208 -13.07 -16.25 -2.26
CA GLU A 208 -13.20 -16.98 -3.53
C GLU A 208 -14.63 -17.45 -3.76
N ASN A 209 -15.24 -18.07 -2.75
CA ASN A 209 -16.62 -18.56 -2.82
C ASN A 209 -17.59 -17.39 -2.95
N GLU A 210 -17.39 -16.32 -2.17
CA GLU A 210 -18.22 -15.12 -2.23
C GLU A 210 -18.16 -14.44 -3.62
N CYS A 211 -17.01 -14.46 -4.30
CA CYS A 211 -16.90 -13.99 -5.68
C CYS A 211 -17.77 -14.80 -6.65
N ARG A 212 -17.78 -16.13 -6.51
CA ARG A 212 -18.58 -17.03 -7.36
C ARG A 212 -20.08 -16.88 -7.09
N GLU A 213 -20.48 -16.88 -5.82
CA GLU A 213 -21.89 -16.73 -5.41
C GLU A 213 -22.48 -15.41 -5.91
N LYS A 214 -21.72 -14.32 -5.81
CA LYS A 214 -22.13 -13.00 -6.31
C LYS A 214 -21.90 -12.81 -7.81
N LYS A 215 -21.52 -13.86 -8.55
CA LYS A 215 -21.28 -13.85 -10.01
C LYS A 215 -20.31 -12.75 -10.46
N LYS A 216 -19.27 -12.49 -9.67
CA LYS A 216 -18.24 -11.46 -9.96
C LYS A 216 -17.13 -12.02 -10.84
N GLU A 217 -17.48 -12.47 -12.05
CA GLU A 217 -16.56 -13.17 -12.98
C GLU A 217 -15.27 -12.40 -13.27
N GLY A 218 -15.35 -11.07 -13.43
CA GLY A 218 -14.18 -10.23 -13.66
C GLY A 218 -13.18 -10.25 -12.49
N LEU A 219 -13.68 -10.16 -11.25
CA LEU A 219 -12.84 -10.25 -10.06
C LEU A 219 -12.31 -11.67 -9.88
N TYR A 220 -13.17 -12.67 -10.09
CA TYR A 220 -12.79 -14.07 -9.98
C TYR A 220 -11.62 -14.40 -10.92
N ARG A 221 -11.73 -14.00 -12.19
CA ARG A 221 -10.66 -14.16 -13.19
C ARG A 221 -9.39 -13.41 -12.81
N MET A 222 -9.53 -12.19 -12.30
CA MET A 222 -8.37 -11.36 -11.95
C MET A 222 -7.61 -11.90 -10.75
N PHE A 223 -8.29 -12.26 -9.66
CA PHE A 223 -7.68 -12.58 -8.36
C PHE A 223 -7.40 -14.07 -8.13
N PHE A 224 -8.16 -14.98 -8.74
CA PHE A 224 -8.04 -16.42 -8.45
C PHE A 224 -7.52 -17.26 -9.62
N LEU A 225 -7.92 -16.94 -10.86
CA LEU A 225 -7.45 -17.70 -12.04
C LEU A 225 -6.02 -17.33 -12.46
N LYS A 226 -5.68 -16.04 -12.45
CA LYS A 226 -4.33 -15.56 -12.81
C LYS A 226 -3.46 -15.43 -11.56
N LYS A 227 -2.43 -16.25 -11.46
CA LYS A 227 -1.45 -16.16 -10.36
C LYS A 227 -0.35 -15.15 -10.70
N THR A 228 0.04 -14.35 -9.73
CA THR A 228 1.24 -13.53 -9.77
C THR A 228 2.45 -14.46 -9.67
N PRO A 229 3.39 -14.40 -10.61
CA PRO A 229 4.57 -15.25 -10.59
C PRO A 229 5.47 -15.04 -9.36
N PRO A 230 6.10 -16.08 -8.77
CA PRO A 230 6.87 -15.94 -7.55
C PRO A 230 8.07 -14.99 -7.59
N GLU A 231 8.71 -14.86 -8.75
CA GLU A 231 9.80 -13.91 -8.99
C GLU A 231 9.41 -12.47 -8.67
N LYS A 232 8.12 -12.12 -8.72
CA LYS A 232 7.63 -10.77 -8.37
C LYS A 232 7.73 -10.45 -6.89
N TYR A 233 7.98 -11.44 -6.02
CA TYR A 233 8.18 -11.22 -4.59
C TYR A 233 9.44 -11.87 -4.01
N ASN A 234 10.11 -12.77 -4.74
CA ASN A 234 11.35 -13.42 -4.28
C ASN A 234 12.51 -12.45 -4.04
N CYS A 235 12.56 -11.34 -4.81
CA CYS A 235 13.57 -10.31 -4.66
C CYS A 235 13.18 -9.22 -3.65
N LYS A 236 12.20 -9.46 -2.77
CA LYS A 236 11.84 -8.53 -1.70
C LYS A 236 13.10 -8.16 -0.92
N ILE A 237 13.34 -6.85 -0.79
CA ILE A 237 14.43 -6.32 0.02
C ILE A 237 14.31 -6.81 1.48
N LYS A 238 15.44 -7.26 2.02
CA LYS A 238 15.62 -7.46 3.46
C LYS A 238 16.46 -6.30 3.97
N LEU A 239 15.88 -5.48 4.85
CA LEU A 239 16.59 -4.31 5.39
C LEU A 239 17.83 -4.77 6.16
N SER A 240 18.98 -4.32 5.70
CA SER A 240 20.24 -4.42 6.43
C SER A 240 20.28 -3.44 7.61
N GLU A 241 21.29 -3.57 8.47
CA GLU A 241 21.55 -2.58 9.52
C GLU A 241 21.72 -1.16 8.92
N GLU A 242 22.44 -1.05 7.80
CA GLU A 242 22.63 0.22 7.10
C GLU A 242 21.31 0.80 6.57
N ASP A 243 20.42 -0.03 6.03
CA ASP A 243 19.10 0.42 5.57
C ASP A 243 18.25 0.94 6.74
N LEU A 244 18.30 0.26 7.90
CA LEU A 244 17.57 0.69 9.09
C LEU A 244 18.12 2.01 9.62
N ARG A 245 19.45 2.17 9.69
CA ARG A 245 20.06 3.45 10.08
C ARG A 245 19.68 4.56 9.10
N TYR A 246 19.76 4.29 7.80
CA TYR A 246 19.42 5.24 6.75
C TYR A 246 17.99 5.75 6.88
N PHE A 247 16.99 4.86 6.92
CA PHE A 247 15.59 5.29 6.98
C PHE A 247 15.18 5.82 8.36
N PHE A 248 15.53 5.12 9.44
CA PHE A 248 14.90 5.34 10.74
C PHE A 248 15.69 6.23 11.71
N ILE A 249 16.93 6.59 11.34
CA ILE A 249 17.81 7.49 12.11
C ILE A 249 18.23 8.71 11.27
N GLU A 250 18.73 8.48 10.05
CA GLU A 250 19.29 9.57 9.22
C GLU A 250 18.21 10.35 8.46
N LYS A 251 17.20 9.64 7.91
CA LYS A 251 16.10 10.22 7.14
C LYS A 251 14.81 10.42 7.95
N SER A 252 14.81 10.10 9.24
CA SER A 252 13.67 10.35 10.12
C SER A 252 14.05 10.26 11.60
N ASP A 253 13.22 10.84 12.46
CA ASP A 253 13.29 10.66 13.92
C ASP A 253 12.42 9.47 14.40
N ILE A 254 12.11 8.49 13.55
CA ILE A 254 11.13 7.43 13.91
C ILE A 254 11.63 6.58 15.08
N PHE A 255 12.88 6.11 15.05
CA PHE A 255 13.42 5.33 16.18
C PHE A 255 13.65 6.19 17.42
N LYS A 256 14.01 7.45 17.24
CA LYS A 256 14.14 8.41 18.34
C LYS A 256 12.82 8.66 19.08
N ASN A 257 11.71 8.68 18.35
CA ASN A 257 10.36 8.94 18.90
C ASN A 257 9.59 7.66 19.27
N ALA A 258 10.16 6.48 18.99
CA ALA A 258 9.54 5.21 19.33
C ALA A 258 9.57 4.98 20.84
N SER A 259 8.50 4.39 21.38
CA SER A 259 8.46 3.99 22.79
C SER A 259 9.50 2.88 23.09
N PRO A 260 9.92 2.72 24.37
CA PRO A 260 10.85 1.67 24.75
C PRO A 260 10.39 0.27 24.32
N ALA A 261 9.10 -0.05 24.48
CA ALA A 261 8.53 -1.33 24.08
C ALA A 261 8.57 -1.55 22.56
N GLN A 262 8.32 -0.49 21.77
CA GLN A 262 8.43 -0.56 20.31
C GLN A 262 9.89 -0.83 19.89
N MET A 263 10.85 -0.11 20.47
CA MET A 263 12.27 -0.29 20.17
C MET A 263 12.81 -1.64 20.63
N GLU A 264 12.37 -2.14 21.79
CA GLU A 264 12.72 -3.48 22.27
C GLU A 264 12.26 -4.55 21.29
N TYR A 265 11.03 -4.46 20.80
CA TYR A 265 10.53 -5.40 19.80
C TYR A 265 11.28 -5.29 18.47
N ILE A 266 11.54 -4.07 17.97
CA ILE A 266 12.37 -3.88 16.75
C ILE A 266 13.75 -4.53 16.93
N LYS A 267 14.42 -4.31 18.06
CA LYS A 267 15.72 -4.96 18.34
C LYS A 267 15.61 -6.49 18.38
N SER A 268 14.51 -7.03 18.92
CA SER A 268 14.27 -8.48 18.92
C SER A 268 14.09 -9.06 17.50
N CYS A 269 13.60 -8.26 16.55
CA CYS A 269 13.53 -8.65 15.14
C CYS A 269 14.91 -8.69 14.46
N TYR A 270 15.91 -7.98 15.02
CA TYR A 270 17.25 -7.83 14.45
C TYR A 270 18.33 -8.05 15.52
N PRO A 271 18.45 -9.26 16.09
CA PRO A 271 19.34 -9.52 17.24
C PRO A 271 20.83 -9.29 16.93
N SER A 272 21.22 -9.29 15.65
CA SER A 272 22.59 -9.07 15.20
C SER A 272 22.91 -7.62 14.86
N TYR A 273 21.93 -6.70 14.86
CA TYR A 273 22.13 -5.32 14.41
C TYR A 273 22.35 -4.36 15.56
N ASN A 274 23.28 -3.42 15.39
CA ASN A 274 23.50 -2.35 16.36
C ASN A 274 22.67 -1.10 16.03
N LEU A 275 21.41 -1.09 16.47
CA LEU A 275 20.45 -0.01 16.20
C LEU A 275 20.53 1.16 17.22
N ILE A 276 21.73 1.50 17.70
CA ILE A 276 22.00 2.60 18.66
C ILE A 276 23.06 3.53 18.09
#